data_AF-A0A3S5BD66-F1
#
_entry.id   AF-A0A3S5BD66-F1
#
_cell.length_a   1.000
_cell.length_b   1.000
_cell.length_c   1.000
_cell.angle_alpha   90.00
_cell.angle_beta   90.00
_cell.angle_gamma   90.00
#
_symmetry.space_group_name_H-M   'P 1'
#
loop_
_entity.id
_entity.type
_entity.pdbx_description
1 polymer ?
#
loop_
_entity_poly.entity_id
_entity_poly.type
_entity_poly.pdbx_seq_one_letter_code
_entity_poly.pdbx_strand_id
1 'polypeptide(L)'
;MLLRAMIKKMDESFPEIKFTVNEKDHLISVPAKHEDVGSVHIQDDFDELTVFVGNFTHWHVGCYEEGLNEQQKSDSIAEDVSEFLSDLFNDKIVMWGGHKKGGGFYLKGEKPNSKSWLGAQHKEWVWSGPLHS
;
A
#
# COMPACT_ATOMS: atom_id res chain seq x y z
N MET A 1 -19.06 -1.86 -4.26
CA MET A 1 -17.93 -2.14 -5.19
C MET A 1 -16.70 -1.46 -4.63
N LEU A 2 -15.70 -2.25 -4.25
CA LEU A 2 -14.50 -1.81 -3.53
C LEU A 2 -13.75 -0.70 -4.26
N LEU A 3 -13.57 -0.83 -5.58
CA LEU A 3 -12.92 0.20 -6.40
C LEU A 3 -13.54 1.58 -6.22
N ARG A 4 -14.88 1.69 -6.21
CA ARG A 4 -15.56 2.99 -6.05
C ARG A 4 -15.38 3.57 -4.66
N ALA A 5 -15.41 2.73 -3.63
CA ALA A 5 -15.14 3.15 -2.25
C ALA A 5 -13.70 3.68 -2.13
N MET A 6 -12.74 2.97 -2.72
CA MET A 6 -11.34 3.37 -2.72
C MET A 6 -11.09 4.66 -3.51
N ILE A 7 -11.69 4.84 -4.69
CA ILE A 7 -11.58 6.10 -5.46
C ILE A 7 -12.07 7.28 -4.63
N LYS A 8 -13.27 7.15 -4.04
CA LYS A 8 -13.84 8.18 -3.18
C LYS A 8 -12.89 8.50 -2.01
N LYS A 9 -12.35 7.47 -1.37
CA LYS A 9 -11.43 7.62 -0.23
C LYS A 9 -10.13 8.29 -0.65
N MET A 10 -9.58 7.96 -1.82
CA MET A 10 -8.39 8.63 -2.38
C MET A 10 -8.64 10.13 -2.60
N ASP A 11 -9.78 10.49 -3.19
CA ASP A 11 -10.14 11.90 -3.43
C ASP A 11 -10.33 12.68 -2.12
N GLU A 12 -10.92 12.06 -1.09
CA GLU A 12 -11.19 12.69 0.21
C GLU A 12 -9.92 12.83 1.07
N SER A 13 -9.10 11.79 1.14
CA SER A 13 -7.94 11.71 2.04
C SER A 13 -6.65 12.27 1.43
N PHE A 14 -6.52 12.29 0.10
CA PHE A 14 -5.29 12.67 -0.60
C PHE A 14 -5.53 13.63 -1.77
N PRO A 15 -6.14 14.80 -1.56
CA PRO A 15 -6.51 15.73 -2.64
C PRO A 15 -5.32 16.23 -3.47
N GLU A 16 -4.10 16.19 -2.91
CA GLU A 16 -2.86 16.62 -3.57
C GLU A 16 -2.15 15.48 -4.32
N ILE A 17 -2.53 14.22 -4.09
CA ILE A 17 -1.90 13.06 -4.73
C ILE A 17 -2.58 12.79 -6.07
N LYS A 18 -1.79 12.85 -7.14
CA LYS A 18 -2.26 12.48 -8.47
C LYS A 18 -2.34 10.96 -8.58
N PHE A 19 -3.46 10.45 -9.07
CA PHE A 19 -3.64 9.04 -9.39
C PHE A 19 -4.43 8.87 -10.68
N THR A 20 -4.35 7.68 -11.28
CA THR A 20 -5.14 7.28 -12.44
C THR A 20 -5.98 6.06 -12.10
N VAL A 21 -7.18 5.98 -12.69
CA VAL A 21 -8.08 4.84 -12.55
C VAL A 21 -8.20 4.13 -13.90
N ASN A 22 -7.97 2.83 -13.90
CA ASN A 22 -8.30 1.94 -14.99
C ASN A 22 -9.47 1.05 -14.54
N GLU A 23 -10.69 1.44 -14.90
CA GLU A 23 -11.90 0.72 -14.51
C GLU A 23 -12.00 -0.68 -15.11
N LYS A 24 -11.39 -0.91 -16.29
CA LYS A 24 -11.42 -2.21 -16.96
C LYS A 24 -10.62 -3.26 -16.18
N ASP A 25 -9.47 -2.84 -15.66
CA ASP A 25 -8.56 -3.71 -14.92
C ASP A 25 -8.71 -3.55 -13.40
N HIS A 26 -9.71 -2.79 -12.94
CA HIS A 26 -10.01 -2.55 -11.53
C HIS A 26 -8.80 -2.01 -10.73
N LEU A 27 -8.06 -1.09 -11.35
CA LEU A 27 -6.73 -0.67 -10.88
C LEU A 27 -6.66 0.84 -10.64
N ILE A 28 -6.22 1.24 -9.45
CA ILE A 28 -5.80 2.60 -9.13
C ILE A 28 -4.27 2.63 -9.15
N SER A 29 -3.68 3.66 -9.75
CA SER A 29 -2.22 3.82 -9.81
C SER A 29 -1.79 5.20 -9.34
N VAL A 30 -0.88 5.23 -8.37
CA VAL A 30 -0.19 6.44 -7.89
C VAL A 30 1.24 6.41 -8.42
N PRO A 31 1.68 7.41 -9.20
CA PRO A 31 3.01 7.42 -9.78
C PRO A 31 4.09 7.48 -8.69
N ALA A 32 5.24 6.88 -8.98
CA ALA A 32 6.40 6.90 -8.10
C ALA A 32 6.80 8.34 -7.72
N LYS A 33 7.00 8.60 -6.43
CA LYS A 33 7.69 9.82 -5.96
C LYS A 33 9.20 9.74 -6.18
N HIS A 34 9.77 8.54 -6.13
CA HIS A 34 11.17 8.25 -6.39
C HIS A 34 11.31 7.00 -7.27
N GLU A 35 12.22 7.02 -8.24
CA GLU A 35 12.38 5.94 -9.24
C GLU A 35 12.71 4.58 -8.62
N ASP A 36 13.62 4.54 -7.64
CA ASP A 36 13.97 3.30 -6.92
C ASP A 36 12.80 2.68 -6.17
N VAL A 37 11.86 3.51 -5.71
CA VAL A 37 10.70 3.06 -4.94
C VAL A 37 9.68 2.43 -5.87
N GLY A 38 9.38 3.09 -6.99
CA GLY A 38 8.35 2.66 -7.93
C GLY A 38 6.95 3.15 -7.57
N SER A 39 5.99 2.88 -8.44
CA SER A 39 4.59 3.32 -8.29
C SER A 39 3.84 2.46 -7.27
N VAL A 40 2.79 3.02 -6.67
CA VAL A 40 1.84 2.24 -5.88
C VAL A 40 0.65 1.88 -6.76
N HIS A 41 0.23 0.61 -6.71
CA HIS A 41 -0.95 0.14 -7.40
C HIS A 41 -1.93 -0.48 -6.41
N ILE A 42 -3.21 -0.19 -6.54
CA ILE A 42 -4.27 -0.75 -5.71
C ILE A 42 -5.22 -1.47 -6.65
N GLN A 43 -5.27 -2.80 -6.53
CA GLN A 43 -6.11 -3.66 -7.35
C GLN A 43 -7.31 -4.12 -6.53
N ASP A 44 -8.51 -3.96 -7.09
CA ASP A 44 -9.74 -4.52 -6.54
C ASP A 44 -9.92 -5.95 -7.07
N ASP A 45 -9.72 -6.92 -6.18
CA ASP A 45 -9.88 -8.35 -6.42
C ASP A 45 -11.29 -8.85 -5.99
N PHE A 46 -12.26 -7.93 -5.95
CA PHE A 46 -13.68 -8.07 -5.61
C PHE A 46 -14.01 -8.34 -4.13
N ASP A 47 -13.21 -9.15 -3.46
CA ASP A 47 -13.36 -9.42 -2.02
C ASP A 47 -12.32 -8.68 -1.16
N GLU A 48 -11.18 -8.32 -1.76
CA GLU A 48 -10.03 -7.69 -1.11
C GLU A 48 -9.45 -6.58 -2.00
N LEU A 49 -8.72 -5.65 -1.39
CA LEU A 49 -7.80 -4.77 -2.10
C LEU A 49 -6.38 -5.30 -1.97
N THR A 50 -5.70 -5.52 -3.10
CA THR A 50 -4.27 -5.77 -3.12
C THR A 50 -3.51 -4.47 -3.38
N VAL A 51 -2.73 -4.04 -2.39
CA VAL A 51 -1.84 -2.86 -2.50
C VAL A 51 -0.44 -3.32 -2.87
N PHE A 52 -0.03 -3.08 -4.12
CA PHE A 52 1.33 -3.25 -4.58
C PHE A 52 2.16 -2.02 -4.22
N VAL A 53 3.17 -2.23 -3.38
CA VAL A 53 4.01 -1.18 -2.81
C VAL A 53 5.32 -1.12 -3.59
N GLY A 54 5.32 -0.31 -4.65
CA GLY A 54 6.51 -0.06 -5.44
C GLY A 54 7.12 -1.34 -6.01
N ASN A 55 8.45 -1.40 -5.99
CA ASN A 55 9.23 -2.55 -6.45
C ASN A 55 9.44 -3.62 -5.36
N PHE A 56 8.78 -3.50 -4.20
CA PHE A 56 9.14 -4.24 -2.99
C PHE A 56 8.24 -5.43 -2.71
N THR A 57 6.95 -5.19 -2.50
CA THR A 57 6.02 -6.19 -1.99
C THR A 57 4.58 -5.80 -2.32
N HIS A 58 3.63 -6.62 -1.89
CA HIS A 58 2.21 -6.30 -1.88
C HIS A 58 1.58 -6.67 -0.54
N TRP A 59 0.41 -6.09 -0.27
CA TRP A 59 -0.39 -6.33 0.93
C TRP A 59 -1.85 -6.56 0.52
N HIS A 60 -2.43 -7.66 1.00
CA HIS A 60 -3.85 -7.98 0.81
C HIS A 60 -4.65 -7.42 1.99
N VAL A 61 -5.73 -6.71 1.68
CA VAL A 61 -6.59 -6.03 2.66
C VAL A 61 -8.03 -6.48 2.46
N GLY A 62 -8.57 -7.17 3.47
CA GLY A 62 -9.94 -7.66 3.49
C GLY A 62 -10.63 -7.36 4.82
N CYS A 63 -11.95 -7.49 4.86
CA CYS A 63 -12.75 -7.32 6.07
C CYS A 63 -13.43 -8.63 6.45
N TYR A 64 -12.94 -9.27 7.51
CA TYR A 64 -13.44 -10.56 8.00
C TYR A 64 -14.45 -10.41 9.16
N GLU A 65 -14.85 -9.19 9.49
CA GLU A 65 -15.87 -8.96 10.52
C GLU A 65 -17.24 -9.49 10.06
N GLU A 66 -17.88 -10.24 10.96
CA GLU A 66 -19.24 -10.75 10.75
C GLU A 66 -20.28 -9.67 11.09
N GLY A 67 -21.42 -9.70 10.40
CA GLY A 67 -22.55 -8.78 10.68
C GLY A 67 -22.50 -7.44 9.94
N LEU A 68 -21.41 -7.12 9.24
CA LEU A 68 -21.33 -5.97 8.33
C LEU A 68 -21.96 -6.28 6.97
N ASN A 69 -22.67 -5.30 6.40
CA ASN A 69 -23.12 -5.36 5.02
C ASN A 69 -21.97 -5.06 4.04
N GLU A 70 -22.17 -5.35 2.75
CA GLU A 70 -21.15 -5.20 1.70
C GLU A 70 -20.57 -3.77 1.61
N GLN A 71 -21.39 -2.74 1.84
CA GLN A 71 -20.93 -1.35 1.80
C GLN A 71 -20.05 -1.04 3.01
N GLN A 72 -20.45 -1.47 4.21
CA GLN A 72 -19.64 -1.30 5.43
C GLN A 72 -18.31 -2.02 5.33
N LYS A 73 -18.28 -3.23 4.76
CA LYS A 73 -17.03 -3.95 4.49
C LYS A 73 -16.15 -3.19 3.50
N SER A 74 -16.74 -2.69 2.42
CA SER A 74 -16.01 -1.90 1.42
C SER A 74 -15.41 -0.62 2.02
N ASP A 75 -16.18 0.07 2.87
CA ASP A 75 -15.74 1.30 3.53
C ASP A 75 -14.63 1.01 4.54
N SER A 76 -14.74 -0.08 5.31
CA SER A 76 -13.68 -0.53 6.23
C SER A 76 -12.37 -0.85 5.50
N ILE A 77 -12.42 -1.61 4.41
CA ILE A 77 -11.23 -1.95 3.62
C ILE A 77 -10.60 -0.69 3.02
N ALA A 78 -11.41 0.24 2.51
CA ALA A 78 -10.91 1.50 1.97
C ALA A 78 -10.27 2.39 3.07
N GLU A 79 -10.80 2.37 4.29
CA GLU A 79 -10.21 3.04 5.46
C GLU A 79 -8.82 2.47 5.77
N ASP A 80 -8.70 1.15 5.92
CA ASP A 80 -7.42 0.49 6.24
C ASP A 80 -6.35 0.76 5.18
N VAL A 81 -6.72 0.70 3.90
CA VAL A 81 -5.81 1.06 2.80
C VAL A 81 -5.44 2.54 2.87
N SER A 82 -6.39 3.43 3.16
CA SER A 82 -6.12 4.86 3.29
C SER A 82 -5.18 5.17 4.45
N GLU A 83 -5.36 4.54 5.62
CA GLU A 83 -4.44 4.72 6.75
C GLU A 83 -3.02 4.29 6.39
N PHE A 84 -2.89 3.12 5.75
CA PHE A 84 -1.60 2.63 5.24
C PHE A 84 -0.97 3.61 4.24
N LEU A 85 -1.73 4.09 3.26
CA LEU A 85 -1.23 5.03 2.25
C LEU A 85 -0.82 6.37 2.87
N SER A 86 -1.54 6.83 3.89
CA SER A 86 -1.18 8.03 4.64
C SER A 86 0.19 7.87 5.30
N ASP A 87 0.42 6.75 5.96
CA ASP A 87 1.71 6.48 6.59
C ASP A 87 2.83 6.27 5.55
N LEU A 88 2.52 5.64 4.41
CA LEU A 88 3.46 5.46 3.31
C LEU A 88 3.89 6.81 2.73
N PHE A 89 2.93 7.65 2.34
CA PHE A 89 3.20 8.93 1.68
C PHE A 89 3.91 9.95 2.60
N ASN A 90 3.80 9.76 3.92
CA ASN A 90 4.49 10.56 4.95
C ASN A 90 5.82 9.94 5.43
N ASP A 91 6.40 8.99 4.69
CA ASP A 91 7.69 8.37 5.00
C ASP A 91 7.75 7.69 6.38
N LYS A 92 6.61 7.20 6.87
CA LYS A 92 6.52 6.42 8.12
C LYS A 92 6.60 4.92 7.87
N ILE A 93 6.39 4.45 6.65
CA ILE A 93 6.59 3.05 6.29
C ILE A 93 7.97 2.88 5.66
N VAL A 94 8.75 1.96 6.23
CA VAL A 94 10.05 1.54 5.68
C VAL A 94 9.85 0.29 4.85
N MET A 95 10.30 0.35 3.60
CA MET A 95 10.27 -0.74 2.62
C MET A 95 11.67 -1.32 2.46
N TRP A 96 11.75 -2.62 2.24
CA TRP A 96 13.02 -3.31 2.06
C TRP A 96 12.88 -4.52 1.12
N GLY A 97 14.02 -4.99 0.62
CA GLY A 97 14.09 -6.15 -0.28
C GLY A 97 13.61 -5.82 -1.69
N GLY A 98 12.92 -6.76 -2.33
CA GLY A 98 12.38 -6.56 -3.67
C GLY A 98 11.46 -7.69 -4.10
N HIS A 99 10.52 -7.40 -4.99
CA HIS A 99 9.46 -8.33 -5.39
C HIS A 99 10.01 -9.70 -5.87
N LYS A 100 11.19 -9.72 -6.51
CA LYS A 100 11.82 -10.95 -7.03
C LYS A 100 12.59 -11.79 -6.01
N LYS A 101 12.96 -11.23 -4.85
CA LYS A 101 13.87 -11.88 -3.88
C LYS A 101 13.29 -11.96 -2.46
N GLY A 102 12.02 -11.60 -2.30
CA GLY A 102 11.40 -11.35 -1.00
C GLY A 102 11.64 -9.90 -0.58
N GLY A 103 10.57 -9.27 -0.11
CA GLY A 103 10.56 -7.91 0.39
C GLY A 103 9.49 -7.78 1.46
N GLY A 104 9.42 -6.60 2.04
CA GLY A 104 8.44 -6.32 3.06
C GLY A 104 8.44 -4.85 3.43
N PHE A 105 7.58 -4.52 4.38
CA PHE A 105 7.57 -3.21 4.99
C PHE A 105 7.32 -3.32 6.49
N TYR A 106 7.60 -2.25 7.21
CA TYR A 106 7.28 -2.08 8.62
C TYR A 106 7.13 -0.58 8.94
N LEU A 107 6.47 -0.26 10.04
CA LEU A 107 6.38 1.12 10.51
C LEU A 107 7.73 1.55 11.10
N LYS A 108 8.14 2.78 10.80
CA LYS A 108 9.39 3.37 11.27
C LYS A 108 9.39 3.41 12.80
N GLY A 109 10.45 2.85 13.40
CA GLY A 109 10.57 2.70 14.85
C GLY A 109 10.11 1.34 15.38
N GLU A 110 9.45 0.53 14.56
CA GLU A 110 9.18 -0.87 14.86
C GLU A 110 10.33 -1.77 14.42
N LYS A 111 10.42 -2.94 15.06
CA LYS A 111 11.34 -4.00 14.60
C LYS A 111 10.67 -4.77 13.47
N PRO A 112 11.39 -5.09 12.39
CA PRO A 112 10.82 -5.89 11.30
C PRO A 112 10.45 -7.27 11.82
N ASN A 113 9.19 -7.66 11.69
CA ASN A 113 8.69 -8.97 12.12
C ASN A 113 9.04 -10.11 11.15
N SER A 114 9.90 -9.85 10.15
CA SER A 114 10.25 -10.82 9.13
C SER A 114 11.54 -11.58 9.48
N LYS A 115 11.45 -12.92 9.49
CA LYS A 115 12.63 -13.81 9.59
C LYS A 115 13.64 -13.59 8.46
N SER A 116 13.22 -13.14 7.28
CA SER A 116 14.12 -12.81 6.17
C SER A 116 14.80 -11.44 6.31
N TRP A 117 14.30 -10.57 7.21
CA TRP A 117 14.98 -9.32 7.54
C TRP A 117 16.14 -9.54 8.53
N LEU A 118 15.95 -10.39 9.55
CA LEU A 118 16.90 -10.62 10.67
C LEU A 118 18.30 -11.16 10.28
N GLY A 119 18.56 -11.49 9.02
CA GLY A 119 19.80 -12.12 8.55
C GLY A 119 20.61 -11.35 7.49
N ALA A 120 20.16 -10.17 7.05
CA ALA A 120 20.83 -9.46 5.96
C ALA A 120 20.89 -7.94 6.18
N GLN A 121 21.99 -7.32 5.75
CA GLN A 121 22.06 -5.88 5.56
C GLN A 121 21.18 -5.51 4.38
N HIS A 122 19.97 -5.04 4.66
CA HIS A 122 19.06 -4.57 3.63
C HIS A 122 19.27 -3.07 3.42
N LYS A 123 19.28 -2.66 2.16
CA LYS A 123 18.97 -1.27 1.84
C LYS A 123 17.49 -1.05 2.19
N GLU A 124 17.20 0.13 2.69
CA GLU A 124 15.86 0.51 3.13
C GLU A 124 15.43 1.76 2.38
N TRP A 125 14.13 1.86 2.15
CA TRP A 125 13.51 2.97 1.44
C TRP A 125 12.27 3.44 2.18
N VAL A 126 12.00 4.73 2.09
CA VAL A 126 10.69 5.33 2.36
C VAL A 126 10.12 5.85 1.05
N TRP A 127 8.90 6.38 1.05
CA TRP A 127 8.24 6.85 -0.16
C TRP A 127 9.04 7.91 -0.93
N SER A 128 9.72 8.81 -0.21
CA SER A 128 10.56 9.85 -0.79
C SER A 128 11.92 9.36 -1.33
N GLY A 129 12.32 8.11 -1.08
CA GLY A 129 13.57 7.54 -1.58
C GLY A 129 14.33 6.69 -0.57
N PRO A 130 15.62 6.41 -0.83
CA PRO A 130 16.44 5.56 0.04
C PRO A 130 16.67 6.20 1.42
N LEU A 131 16.59 5.39 2.47
CA LEU A 131 17.10 5.74 3.79
C LEU A 131 18.62 5.59 3.76
N HIS A 132 19.32 6.72 3.70
CA HIS A 132 20.77 6.74 3.83
C HIS A 132 21.17 6.36 5.27
N SER A 133 22.10 5.41 5.41
CA SER A 133 22.90 5.21 6.61
C SER A 133 23.96 6.29 6.76
#